data_AF-A0A6J4LLS9-F1
#
_entry.id   AF-A0A6J4LLS9-F1
#
_cell.length_a   1.000
_cell.length_b   1.000
_cell.length_c   1.000
_cell.angle_alpha   90.00
_cell.angle_beta   90.00
_cell.angle_gamma   90.00
#
_symmetry.space_group_name_H-M   'P 1'
#
loop_
_entity.id
_entity.type
_entity.pdbx_description
1 polymer ?
#
loop_
_entity_poly.entity_id
_entity_poly.type
_entity_poly.pdbx_seq_one_letter_code
_entity_poly.pdbx_strand_id
1 'polypeptide(L)'
;MSVPAFTGYGEHKLHSLSPQQLAHVREVGLALFQGRGLQAEHGGLINVLDPKPLQDTKGNIDGTGQEFQRSEAGTRQRRQGSPGGSRQPWRPSDPHGTVLHRAFLSAEAPAALRQHYTGVKRWKELGGKGVWLAVSVFPVGMEGPQADFIIAVPRNPTFRIVAWGFWRMKDGPIWMGPKHTNYPDGSSCAFPVNSGVWTEDHGITAYVDRLAEWSMRHLYLDAEGLWPGPQEGDHIYYRLRHTHPRECCTRCWQLEPYQSCCQALDQKESAAGDREDFIALYGSDVAEQRPHSRLLRWMERMRGAPPSMSRIHPSLRATRELACGSDD
;
A
#
# COMPACT_ATOMS: atom_id res chain seq x y z
N MET A 1 28.19 -3.48 -12.68
CA MET A 1 27.67 -4.76 -12.17
C MET A 1 26.24 -4.91 -12.67
N SER A 2 25.90 -6.00 -13.37
CA SER A 2 24.53 -6.22 -13.85
C SER A 2 23.63 -6.52 -12.66
N VAL A 3 22.69 -5.63 -12.36
CA VAL A 3 21.62 -5.90 -11.38
C VAL A 3 20.82 -7.07 -11.93
N PRO A 4 20.76 -8.24 -11.26
CA PRO A 4 19.98 -9.36 -11.76
C PRO A 4 18.52 -8.93 -11.87
N ALA A 5 17.94 -9.24 -13.03
CA ALA A 5 16.56 -8.92 -13.37
C ALA A 5 15.59 -9.56 -12.38
N PHE A 6 14.42 -8.93 -12.26
CA PHE A 6 13.25 -9.36 -11.51
C PHE A 6 13.10 -10.90 -11.49
N THR A 7 13.39 -11.51 -10.34
CA THR A 7 13.00 -12.88 -10.02
C THR A 7 11.57 -12.78 -9.53
N GLY A 8 10.60 -13.31 -10.29
CA GLY A 8 9.17 -13.13 -10.07
C GLY A 8 8.71 -13.27 -8.61
N TYR A 9 7.59 -12.62 -8.28
CA TYR A 9 6.93 -12.83 -6.99
C TYR A 9 6.67 -14.32 -6.82
N GLY A 10 7.14 -14.88 -5.68
CA GLY A 10 7.14 -16.31 -5.44
C GLY A 10 5.74 -16.91 -5.65
N GLU A 11 5.70 -18.08 -6.29
CA GLU A 11 4.51 -18.83 -6.68
C GLU A 11 3.67 -19.27 -5.46
N HIS A 12 3.04 -18.34 -4.76
CA HIS A 12 1.88 -18.67 -3.97
C HIS A 12 0.76 -18.91 -4.98
N LYS A 13 0.61 -20.15 -5.43
CA LYS A 13 -0.58 -20.58 -6.15
C LYS A 13 -1.77 -20.46 -5.21
N LEU A 14 -2.32 -19.26 -5.11
CA LEU A 14 -3.65 -19.05 -4.58
C LEU A 14 -4.57 -20.07 -5.25
N HIS A 15 -5.46 -20.67 -4.47
CA HIS A 15 -6.39 -21.68 -4.97
C HIS A 15 -6.94 -21.28 -6.34
N SER A 16 -6.98 -22.23 -7.28
CA SER A 16 -7.29 -21.96 -8.68
C SER A 16 -8.57 -21.13 -8.79
N LEU A 17 -8.43 -19.86 -9.18
CA LEU A 17 -9.54 -19.00 -9.54
C LEU A 17 -10.38 -19.74 -10.60
N SER A 18 -11.71 -19.66 -10.48
CA SER A 18 -12.57 -20.12 -11.57
C SER A 18 -12.28 -19.32 -12.85
N PRO A 19 -12.60 -19.84 -14.04
CA PRO A 19 -12.43 -19.08 -15.29
C PRO A 19 -13.12 -17.70 -15.24
N GLN A 20 -14.28 -17.61 -14.59
CA GLN A 20 -15.02 -16.36 -14.40
C GLN A 20 -14.28 -15.40 -13.45
N GLN A 21 -13.76 -15.90 -12.33
CA GLN A 21 -12.98 -15.08 -11.39
C GLN A 21 -11.68 -14.58 -12.02
N LEU A 22 -10.98 -15.42 -12.78
CA LEU A 22 -9.78 -15.01 -13.49
C LEU A 22 -10.09 -13.96 -14.57
N ALA A 23 -11.20 -14.10 -15.29
CA ALA A 23 -11.66 -13.08 -16.24
C ALA A 23 -11.93 -11.74 -15.54
N HIS A 24 -12.60 -11.77 -14.38
CA HIS A 24 -12.88 -10.59 -13.57
C HIS A 24 -11.60 -9.91 -13.06
N VAL A 25 -10.65 -10.68 -12.52
CA VAL A 25 -9.33 -10.17 -12.11
C VAL A 25 -8.64 -9.46 -13.27
N ARG A 26 -8.65 -10.09 -14.46
CA ARG A 26 -8.06 -9.52 -15.68
C ARG A 26 -8.74 -8.22 -16.10
N GLU A 27 -10.06 -8.19 -16.09
CA GLU A 27 -10.84 -6.99 -16.41
C GLU A 27 -10.47 -5.82 -15.51
N VAL A 28 -10.44 -6.04 -14.19
CA VAL A 28 -10.07 -5.02 -13.20
C VAL A 28 -8.63 -4.55 -13.40
N GLY A 29 -7.68 -5.45 -13.62
CA GLY A 29 -6.29 -5.06 -13.84
C GLY A 29 -6.09 -4.25 -15.13
N LEU A 30 -6.77 -4.62 -16.22
CA LEU A 30 -6.77 -3.85 -17.46
C LEU A 30 -7.39 -2.46 -17.27
N ALA A 31 -8.48 -2.37 -16.52
CA ALA A 31 -9.11 -1.09 -16.19
C ALA A 31 -8.17 -0.18 -15.39
N LEU A 32 -7.42 -0.73 -14.44
CA LEU A 32 -6.41 0.01 -13.67
C LEU A 32 -5.26 0.54 -14.56
N PHE A 33 -4.80 -0.23 -15.55
CA PHE A 33 -3.83 0.25 -16.54
C PHE A 33 -4.37 1.38 -17.42
N GLN A 34 -5.70 1.47 -17.56
CA GLN A 34 -6.39 2.55 -18.27
C GLN A 34 -6.71 3.74 -17.34
N GLY A 35 -6.31 3.69 -16.07
CA GLY A 35 -6.60 4.73 -15.10
C GLY A 35 -8.07 4.79 -14.67
N ARG A 36 -8.84 3.73 -14.90
CA ARG A 36 -10.23 3.66 -14.44
C ARG A 36 -10.27 3.41 -12.93
N GLY A 37 -11.24 4.04 -12.26
CA GLY A 37 -11.47 3.85 -10.84
C GLY A 37 -12.08 2.48 -10.52
N LEU A 38 -11.97 2.08 -9.27
CA LEU A 38 -12.58 0.86 -8.73
C LEU A 38 -13.56 1.23 -7.62
N GLN A 39 -14.48 0.31 -7.35
CA GLN A 39 -15.42 0.39 -6.25
C GLN A 39 -15.46 -0.95 -5.52
N ALA A 40 -15.36 -0.91 -4.19
CA ALA A 40 -15.65 -2.05 -3.35
C ALA A 40 -17.16 -2.08 -3.04
N GLU A 41 -17.74 -3.25 -3.18
CA GLU A 41 -19.11 -3.56 -2.79
C GLU A 41 -19.14 -4.40 -1.50
N HIS A 42 -20.33 -4.88 -1.12
CA HIS A 42 -20.51 -5.73 0.05
C HIS A 42 -19.60 -6.97 -0.03
N GLY A 43 -18.98 -7.32 1.10
CA GLY A 43 -17.99 -8.37 1.20
C GLY A 43 -16.61 -7.99 0.64
N GLY A 44 -16.43 -6.78 0.13
CA GLY A 44 -15.19 -6.33 -0.52
C GLY A 44 -15.02 -6.83 -1.94
N LEU A 45 -16.10 -7.20 -2.63
CA LEU A 45 -16.07 -7.48 -4.08
C LEU A 45 -15.64 -6.21 -4.81
N ILE A 46 -14.62 -6.31 -5.67
CA ILE A 46 -14.08 -5.16 -6.39
C ILE A 46 -14.62 -5.14 -7.81
N ASN A 47 -15.31 -4.06 -8.17
CA ASN A 47 -15.81 -3.82 -9.51
C ASN A 47 -15.12 -2.61 -10.15
N VAL A 48 -15.07 -2.60 -11.48
CA VAL A 48 -14.60 -1.43 -12.23
C VAL A 48 -15.70 -0.37 -12.20
N LEU A 49 -15.35 0.85 -11.84
CA LEU A 49 -16.29 1.96 -12.00
C LEU A 49 -16.51 2.20 -13.50
N ASP A 50 -17.78 2.27 -13.89
CA ASP A 50 -18.12 2.82 -15.19
C ASP A 50 -17.47 4.19 -15.32
N PRO A 51 -16.85 4.50 -16.47
CA PRO A 51 -16.37 5.85 -16.71
C PRO A 51 -17.59 6.75 -16.68
N LYS A 52 -17.82 7.43 -15.55
CA LYS A 52 -18.68 8.61 -15.57
C LYS A 52 -18.04 9.52 -16.63
N PRO A 53 -18.81 10.04 -17.59
CA PRO A 53 -18.31 11.12 -18.43
C PRO A 53 -17.71 12.14 -17.48
N LEU A 54 -16.47 12.56 -17.70
CA LEU A 54 -15.87 13.69 -16.99
C LEU A 54 -16.82 14.88 -17.19
N GLN A 55 -17.74 15.07 -16.24
CA GLN A 55 -18.38 16.36 -16.08
C GLN A 55 -17.25 17.27 -15.66
N ASP A 56 -16.93 18.19 -16.56
CA ASP A 56 -15.87 19.18 -16.48
C ASP A 56 -15.98 19.92 -15.13
N THR A 57 -15.38 19.35 -14.10
CA THR A 57 -15.28 19.94 -12.77
C THR A 57 -14.05 20.84 -12.80
N LYS A 58 -14.09 21.83 -13.70
CA LYS A 58 -13.56 23.17 -13.43
C LYS A 58 -14.44 23.80 -12.35
N GLY A 59 -14.39 23.24 -11.15
CA GLY A 59 -14.91 23.85 -9.94
C GLY A 59 -13.75 24.58 -9.28
N ASN A 60 -13.80 25.92 -9.32
CA ASN A 60 -12.92 26.89 -8.68
C ASN A 60 -12.09 26.36 -7.52
N ILE A 61 -10.78 26.25 -7.75
CA ILE A 61 -9.78 26.49 -6.70
C ILE A 61 -9.27 27.91 -6.97
N ASP A 62 -10.01 28.90 -6.47
CA ASP A 62 -9.50 30.25 -6.30
C ASP A 62 -8.43 30.20 -5.19
N GLY A 63 -7.16 30.29 -5.56
CA GLY A 63 -6.07 30.41 -4.60
C GLY A 63 -4.70 30.02 -5.15
N THR A 64 -4.03 30.99 -5.78
CA THR A 64 -2.62 30.97 -6.22
C THR A 64 -2.29 30.14 -7.48
N GLY A 65 -2.69 30.67 -8.62
CA GLY A 65 -2.13 30.28 -9.91
C GLY A 65 -0.67 30.75 -10.08
N GLN A 66 0.19 29.84 -10.49
CA GLN A 66 1.27 30.18 -11.42
C GLN A 66 1.03 29.39 -12.70
N GLU A 67 0.55 30.12 -13.71
CA GLU A 67 0.40 29.69 -15.09
C GLU A 67 1.75 29.22 -15.64
N PHE A 68 1.85 27.94 -16.01
CA PHE A 68 2.86 27.52 -16.96
C PHE A 68 2.38 27.86 -18.37
N GLN A 69 2.67 29.08 -18.81
CA GLN A 69 2.61 29.45 -20.21
C GLN A 69 3.56 28.56 -21.01
N ARG A 70 2.99 27.80 -21.95
CA ARG A 70 3.74 27.19 -23.06
C ARG A 70 4.38 28.31 -23.88
N SER A 71 5.69 28.24 -24.06
CA SER A 71 6.39 28.94 -25.14
C SER A 71 7.11 27.91 -26.02
N GLU A 72 6.83 27.98 -27.32
CA GLU A 72 7.47 27.21 -28.37
C GLU A 72 8.92 27.70 -28.61
N ALA A 73 9.77 26.73 -29.00
CA ALA A 73 11.05 26.85 -29.71
C ALA A 73 12.16 27.80 -29.19
N GLY A 74 13.32 27.22 -28.84
CA GLY A 74 14.60 27.94 -28.93
C GLY A 74 15.74 27.51 -28.00
N THR A 75 16.70 26.78 -28.57
CA THR A 75 18.14 26.74 -28.24
C THR A 75 18.64 26.25 -26.87
N ARG A 76 19.55 25.27 -26.95
CA ARG A 76 20.43 24.73 -25.91
C ARG A 76 21.15 25.82 -25.11
N GLN A 77 20.97 25.81 -23.79
CA GLN A 77 22.04 26.18 -22.86
C GLN A 77 22.16 25.17 -21.72
N ARG A 78 23.36 24.60 -21.65
CA ARG A 78 23.87 23.65 -20.67
C ARG A 78 23.99 24.38 -19.33
N ARG A 79 23.07 24.17 -18.38
CA ARG A 79 23.24 24.62 -17.00
C ARG A 79 23.92 23.50 -16.20
N GLN A 80 25.09 23.88 -15.67
CA GLN A 80 25.92 23.12 -14.74
C GLN A 80 25.12 22.79 -13.47
N GLY A 81 25.40 21.60 -12.94
CA GLY A 81 24.66 20.99 -11.85
C GLY A 81 24.72 21.78 -10.54
N SER A 82 23.58 21.82 -9.87
CA SER A 82 23.50 21.91 -8.42
C SER A 82 23.35 20.48 -7.89
N PRO A 83 24.11 20.07 -6.86
CA PRO A 83 23.95 18.75 -6.24
C PRO A 83 22.52 18.59 -5.72
N GLY A 84 21.97 17.40 -5.91
CA GLY A 84 20.62 17.02 -5.55
C GLY A 84 20.28 17.47 -4.14
N GLY A 85 19.22 18.29 -4.03
CA GLY A 85 18.57 18.52 -2.76
C GLY A 85 18.14 17.16 -2.21
N SER A 86 18.84 16.70 -1.18
CA SER A 86 18.44 15.59 -0.34
C SER A 86 17.02 15.88 0.12
N ARG A 87 16.03 15.26 -0.53
CA ARG A 87 14.69 15.18 0.05
C ARG A 87 14.88 14.45 1.37
N GLN A 88 14.59 15.16 2.45
CA GLN A 88 14.63 14.62 3.80
C GLN A 88 13.89 13.28 3.85
N PRO A 89 14.31 12.34 4.71
CA PRO A 89 13.55 11.14 5.00
C PRO A 89 12.09 11.54 5.23
N TRP A 90 11.16 10.75 4.69
CA TRP A 90 9.73 10.91 4.87
C TRP A 90 9.44 11.31 6.32
N ARG A 91 9.24 12.61 6.55
CA ARG A 91 8.77 13.13 7.82
C ARG A 91 7.29 12.78 7.87
N PRO A 92 6.75 12.30 8.99
CA PRO A 92 5.31 12.19 9.15
C PRO A 92 4.69 13.56 8.86
N SER A 93 4.07 13.71 7.70
CA SER A 93 3.33 14.91 7.35
C SER A 93 2.07 14.94 8.21
N ASP A 94 2.03 15.94 9.10
CA ASP A 94 0.90 16.46 9.89
C ASP A 94 0.11 15.52 10.83
N PRO A 95 -0.37 16.02 11.99
CA PRO A 95 -1.21 15.30 12.94
C PRO A 95 -2.67 15.21 12.45
N HIS A 96 -2.90 14.84 11.20
CA HIS A 96 -4.25 14.69 10.64
C HIS A 96 -4.98 13.40 11.07
N GLY A 97 -4.34 12.55 11.88
CA GLY A 97 -4.88 11.28 12.37
C GLY A 97 -6.00 11.34 13.40
N THR A 98 -6.95 12.29 13.37
CA THR A 98 -8.00 12.37 14.42
C THR A 98 -9.35 11.80 14.00
N VAL A 99 -9.82 11.98 12.76
CA VAL A 99 -11.18 11.57 12.39
C VAL A 99 -11.26 10.05 12.22
N LEU A 100 -10.45 9.49 11.32
CA LEU A 100 -10.42 8.05 11.06
C LEU A 100 -10.04 7.27 12.33
N HIS A 101 -9.07 7.80 13.07
CA HIS A 101 -8.61 7.19 14.30
C HIS A 101 -9.68 7.20 15.41
N ARG A 102 -10.44 8.29 15.58
CA ARG A 102 -11.61 8.32 16.48
C ARG A 102 -12.66 7.32 16.02
N ALA A 103 -12.94 7.26 14.72
CA ALA A 103 -13.91 6.35 14.16
C ALA A 103 -13.54 4.88 14.43
N PHE A 104 -12.28 4.48 14.25
CA PHE A 104 -11.82 3.14 14.59
C PHE A 104 -11.80 2.84 16.10
N LEU A 105 -11.50 3.84 16.94
CA LEU A 105 -11.54 3.68 18.40
C LEU A 105 -12.96 3.66 18.96
N SER A 106 -13.96 4.16 18.23
CA SER A 106 -15.37 4.13 18.65
C SER A 106 -15.84 2.71 18.94
N ALA A 107 -16.68 2.53 19.95
CA ALA A 107 -17.32 1.24 20.26
C ALA A 107 -18.14 0.69 19.07
N GLU A 108 -18.62 1.60 18.21
CA GLU A 108 -19.49 1.31 17.06
C GLU A 108 -18.73 0.84 15.81
N ALA A 109 -17.41 1.01 15.76
CA ALA A 109 -16.60 0.66 14.58
C ALA A 109 -16.86 -0.76 14.05
N PRO A 110 -16.92 -1.81 14.90
CA PRO A 110 -17.23 -3.15 14.44
C PRO A 110 -18.64 -3.29 13.88
N ALA A 111 -19.62 -2.55 14.41
CA ALA A 111 -20.99 -2.61 13.92
C ALA A 111 -21.10 -1.97 12.53
N ALA A 112 -20.48 -0.80 12.34
CA ALA A 112 -20.41 -0.14 11.04
C ALA A 112 -19.72 -1.01 9.99
N LEU A 113 -18.57 -1.62 10.32
CA LEU A 113 -17.89 -2.53 9.38
C LEU A 113 -18.72 -3.79 9.07
N ARG A 114 -19.47 -4.35 10.03
CA ARG A 114 -20.31 -5.53 9.81
C ARG A 114 -21.48 -5.31 8.84
N GLN A 115 -21.84 -4.06 8.57
CA GLN A 115 -22.84 -3.75 7.54
C GLN A 115 -22.32 -4.03 6.12
N HIS A 116 -21.00 -4.02 5.93
CA HIS A 116 -20.36 -4.17 4.62
C HIS A 116 -19.44 -5.38 4.53
N TYR A 117 -18.93 -5.88 5.66
CA TYR A 117 -17.85 -6.85 5.70
C TYR A 117 -18.13 -8.00 6.67
N THR A 118 -17.53 -9.15 6.36
CA THR A 118 -17.61 -10.33 7.22
C THR A 118 -16.35 -10.49 8.07
N GLY A 119 -16.37 -11.43 9.01
CA GLY A 119 -15.18 -11.76 9.82
C GLY A 119 -14.71 -10.66 10.78
N VAL A 120 -15.52 -9.60 10.99
CA VAL A 120 -15.11 -8.44 11.79
C VAL A 120 -14.94 -8.80 13.27
N LYS A 121 -13.68 -8.76 13.72
CA LYS A 121 -13.28 -8.98 15.13
C LYS A 121 -12.56 -7.76 15.68
N ARG A 122 -12.66 -7.56 16.99
CA ARG A 122 -11.99 -6.47 17.70
C ARG A 122 -11.40 -6.96 19.00
N TRP A 123 -10.19 -6.49 19.30
CA TRP A 123 -9.53 -6.70 20.58
C TRP A 123 -9.02 -5.37 21.13
N LYS A 124 -9.18 -5.16 22.43
CA LYS A 124 -8.50 -4.07 23.13
C LYS A 124 -7.04 -4.49 23.35
N GLU A 125 -6.11 -3.61 23.02
CA GLU A 125 -4.70 -3.83 23.34
C GLU A 125 -4.50 -3.81 24.86
N LEU A 126 -3.68 -4.73 25.38
CA LEU A 126 -3.36 -4.76 26.81
C LEU A 126 -2.71 -3.44 27.23
N GLY A 127 -3.17 -2.88 28.36
CA GLY A 127 -2.70 -1.57 28.84
C GLY A 127 -3.31 -0.37 28.08
N GLY A 128 -4.37 -0.57 27.29
CA GLY A 128 -5.16 0.52 26.72
C GLY A 128 -4.44 1.35 25.65
N LYS A 129 -3.43 0.77 24.99
CA LYS A 129 -2.58 1.44 23.99
C LYS A 129 -3.19 1.55 22.60
N GLY A 130 -4.38 0.98 22.39
CA GLY A 130 -5.06 0.97 21.09
C GLY A 130 -6.06 -0.17 20.98
N VAL A 131 -6.50 -0.44 19.75
CA VAL A 131 -7.36 -1.57 19.40
C VAL A 131 -6.86 -2.28 18.15
N TRP A 132 -6.93 -3.61 18.18
CA TRP A 132 -6.77 -4.43 17.00
C TRP A 132 -8.13 -4.69 16.37
N LEU A 133 -8.17 -4.65 15.05
CA LEU A 133 -9.32 -5.06 14.25
C LEU A 133 -8.88 -6.14 13.27
N ALA A 134 -9.75 -7.09 13.01
CA ALA A 134 -9.62 -7.99 11.87
C ALA A 134 -10.86 -7.86 11.01
N VAL A 135 -10.69 -7.87 9.68
CA VAL A 135 -11.76 -7.83 8.70
C VAL A 135 -11.44 -8.78 7.56
N SER A 136 -12.47 -9.45 7.04
CA SER A 136 -12.34 -10.38 5.91
C SER A 136 -12.98 -9.77 4.67
N VAL A 137 -12.29 -9.87 3.54
CA VAL A 137 -12.75 -9.39 2.24
C VAL A 137 -12.61 -10.48 1.16
N PHE A 138 -13.44 -10.38 0.13
CA PHE A 138 -13.57 -11.32 -0.96
C PHE A 138 -13.51 -10.56 -2.29
N PRO A 139 -12.31 -10.20 -2.78
CA PRO A 139 -12.12 -9.28 -3.91
C PRO A 139 -12.78 -9.73 -5.22
N VAL A 140 -13.03 -11.03 -5.36
CA VAL A 140 -13.67 -11.66 -6.55
C VAL A 140 -14.97 -12.42 -6.18
N GLY A 141 -15.58 -12.05 -5.05
CA GLY A 141 -16.82 -12.65 -4.54
C GLY A 141 -16.60 -13.80 -3.54
N MET A 142 -17.67 -14.15 -2.81
CA MET A 142 -17.63 -15.04 -1.63
C MET A 142 -17.09 -16.45 -1.91
N GLU A 143 -17.23 -16.94 -3.14
CA GLU A 143 -16.71 -18.24 -3.58
C GLU A 143 -15.22 -18.18 -3.99
N GLY A 144 -14.60 -17.00 -3.90
CA GLY A 144 -13.21 -16.75 -4.27
C GLY A 144 -12.23 -16.80 -3.10
N PRO A 145 -10.95 -16.46 -3.36
CA PRO A 145 -9.96 -16.32 -2.31
C PRO A 145 -10.38 -15.28 -1.28
N GLN A 146 -10.28 -15.65 -0.01
CA GLN A 146 -10.53 -14.77 1.10
C GLN A 146 -9.23 -14.08 1.55
N ALA A 147 -9.29 -12.76 1.68
CA ALA A 147 -8.26 -11.93 2.28
C ALA A 147 -8.64 -11.52 3.71
N ASP A 148 -7.77 -11.77 4.67
CA ASP A 148 -7.90 -11.29 6.05
C ASP A 148 -6.93 -10.13 6.30
N PHE A 149 -7.47 -9.00 6.73
CA PHE A 149 -6.69 -7.84 7.14
C PHE A 149 -6.67 -7.70 8.65
N ILE A 150 -5.47 -7.52 9.21
CA ILE A 150 -5.27 -7.19 10.62
C ILE A 150 -4.83 -5.75 10.72
N ILE A 151 -5.61 -4.95 11.44
CA ILE A 151 -5.44 -3.51 11.53
C ILE A 151 -5.09 -3.15 12.98
N ALA A 152 -3.90 -2.59 13.18
CA ALA A 152 -3.49 -1.96 14.42
C ALA A 152 -3.89 -0.49 14.40
N VAL A 153 -4.73 -0.11 15.35
CA VAL A 153 -5.13 1.28 15.59
C VAL A 153 -4.57 1.67 16.96
N PRO A 154 -3.44 2.40 17.02
CA PRO A 154 -2.91 2.95 18.27
C PRO A 154 -3.97 3.77 19.01
N ARG A 155 -3.75 4.18 20.26
CA ARG A 155 -4.63 5.14 20.95
C ARG A 155 -4.18 6.58 20.70
N ASN A 156 -2.88 6.79 20.60
CA ASN A 156 -2.30 8.08 20.33
C ASN A 156 -2.32 8.35 18.82
N PRO A 157 -3.06 9.37 18.35
CA PRO A 157 -3.22 9.67 16.93
C PRO A 157 -1.96 10.17 16.23
N THR A 158 -0.87 10.42 16.97
CA THR A 158 0.44 10.70 16.34
C THR A 158 1.06 9.44 15.73
N PHE A 159 0.55 8.24 16.03
CA PHE A 159 0.96 7.00 15.39
C PHE A 159 -0.05 6.61 14.31
N ARG A 160 0.45 6.27 13.12
CA ARG A 160 -0.38 5.86 11.98
C ARG A 160 -1.18 4.59 12.27
N ILE A 161 -2.31 4.43 11.61
CA ILE A 161 -3.00 3.14 11.52
C ILE A 161 -2.19 2.24 10.57
N VAL A 162 -2.02 0.97 10.94
CA VAL A 162 -1.24 0.01 10.16
C VAL A 162 -2.07 -1.24 9.91
N ALA A 163 -2.11 -1.71 8.66
CA ALA A 163 -2.79 -2.94 8.29
C ALA A 163 -1.80 -3.97 7.72
N TRP A 164 -2.06 -5.25 7.93
CA TRP A 164 -1.35 -6.36 7.27
C TRP A 164 -2.37 -7.28 6.62
N GLY A 165 -2.18 -7.62 5.35
CA GLY A 165 -3.06 -8.53 4.60
C GLY A 165 -2.52 -9.95 4.50
N PHE A 166 -3.42 -10.92 4.63
CA PHE A 166 -3.12 -12.34 4.54
C PHE A 166 -4.16 -13.05 3.67
N TRP A 167 -3.73 -13.90 2.76
CA TRP A 167 -4.58 -14.85 2.08
C TRP A 167 -4.93 -16.01 3.01
N ARG A 168 -6.22 -16.35 3.13
CA ARG A 168 -6.65 -17.52 3.88
C ARG A 168 -6.53 -18.77 3.00
N MET A 169 -5.66 -19.69 3.39
CA MET A 169 -5.47 -20.98 2.72
C MET A 169 -5.88 -22.14 3.64
N LYS A 170 -6.06 -23.32 3.05
CA LYS A 170 -6.33 -24.56 3.80
C LYS A 170 -5.25 -24.88 4.84
N ASP A 171 -3.98 -24.66 4.49
CA ASP A 171 -2.82 -24.97 5.33
C ASP A 171 -2.43 -23.82 6.28
N GLY A 172 -3.26 -22.77 6.34
CA GLY A 172 -3.05 -21.59 7.17
C GLY A 172 -2.95 -20.30 6.35
N PRO A 173 -2.95 -19.14 7.02
CA PRO A 173 -2.85 -17.86 6.34
C PRO A 173 -1.44 -17.63 5.78
N ILE A 174 -1.37 -17.09 4.56
CA ILE A 174 -0.14 -16.69 3.89
C ILE A 174 -0.15 -15.17 3.77
N TRP A 175 0.94 -14.50 4.16
CA TRP A 175 1.07 -13.06 3.94
C TRP A 175 1.05 -12.77 2.43
N MET A 176 0.31 -11.73 2.01
CA MET A 176 0.11 -11.43 0.57
C MET A 176 1.40 -11.12 -0.20
N GLY A 177 2.50 -10.83 0.51
CA GLY A 177 3.82 -10.69 -0.10
C GLY A 177 4.31 -9.25 -0.17
N PRO A 178 5.53 -9.04 -0.70
CA PRO A 178 6.26 -7.78 -0.56
C PRO A 178 5.87 -6.70 -1.58
N LYS A 179 4.98 -6.94 -2.53
CA LYS A 179 4.63 -5.88 -3.49
C LYS A 179 3.65 -4.89 -2.84
N HIS A 180 3.94 -3.59 -2.94
CA HIS A 180 3.17 -2.52 -2.30
C HIS A 180 2.92 -2.74 -0.82
N THR A 181 4.01 -2.94 -0.12
CA THR A 181 4.06 -3.13 1.32
C THR A 181 5.05 -2.12 1.91
N ASN A 182 4.77 -1.61 3.10
CA ASN A 182 5.61 -0.64 3.79
C ASN A 182 6.81 -1.34 4.43
N TYR A 183 7.95 -0.68 4.32
CA TYR A 183 9.19 -1.07 4.95
C TYR A 183 9.28 -0.55 6.40
N PRO A 184 9.95 -1.29 7.30
CA PRO A 184 10.42 -2.67 7.14
C PRO A 184 9.35 -3.71 7.53
N ASP A 185 8.18 -3.26 7.99
CA ASP A 185 7.25 -4.06 8.78
C ASP A 185 6.28 -4.91 7.96
N GLY A 186 6.34 -4.87 6.63
CA GLY A 186 5.53 -5.72 5.77
C GLY A 186 4.03 -5.34 5.77
N SER A 187 3.68 -4.17 6.28
CA SER A 187 2.28 -3.68 6.31
C SER A 187 1.80 -3.27 4.93
N SER A 188 0.50 -3.25 4.69
CA SER A 188 -0.09 -2.87 3.42
C SER A 188 0.16 -1.39 3.13
N CYS A 189 0.71 -1.10 1.95
CA CYS A 189 0.80 0.25 1.41
C CYS A 189 -0.46 0.52 0.57
N ALA A 190 -1.61 0.64 1.23
CA ALA A 190 -2.88 0.92 0.57
C ALA A 190 -3.04 2.44 0.39
N PHE A 191 -2.51 2.93 -0.73
CA PHE A 191 -2.52 4.31 -1.25
C PHE A 191 -2.00 5.41 -0.30
N PRO A 192 -1.07 6.27 -0.75
CA PRO A 192 -0.74 7.46 0.01
C PRO A 192 -1.96 8.38 0.06
N VAL A 193 -2.20 9.02 1.21
CA VAL A 193 -3.26 10.04 1.39
C VAL A 193 -3.12 11.15 0.34
N ASN A 194 -1.90 11.41 -0.11
CA ASN A 194 -1.57 12.41 -1.12
C ASN A 194 -1.98 12.04 -2.55
N SER A 195 -2.45 10.81 -2.79
CA SER A 195 -2.95 10.40 -4.11
C SER A 195 -4.30 11.04 -4.45
N GLY A 196 -4.98 11.67 -3.48
CA GLY A 196 -6.33 12.22 -3.64
C GLY A 196 -7.42 11.16 -3.84
N VAL A 197 -7.04 9.87 -3.90
CA VAL A 197 -7.96 8.74 -4.10
C VAL A 197 -8.81 8.50 -2.85
N TRP A 198 -8.29 8.84 -1.67
CA TRP A 198 -8.99 8.71 -0.40
C TRP A 198 -8.41 9.66 0.65
N THR A 199 -9.26 10.16 1.55
CA THR A 199 -8.87 10.95 2.74
C THR A 199 -9.46 10.29 4.00
N GLU A 200 -8.91 10.60 5.17
CA GLU A 200 -9.41 10.07 6.45
C GLU A 200 -10.91 10.34 6.70
N ASP A 201 -11.44 11.41 6.11
CA ASP A 201 -12.83 11.85 6.29
C ASP A 201 -13.84 10.92 5.61
N HIS A 202 -13.41 10.10 4.67
CA HIS A 202 -14.27 9.11 4.01
C HIS A 202 -14.62 7.92 4.94
N GLY A 203 -14.00 7.80 6.13
CA GLY A 203 -14.41 6.87 7.20
C GLY A 203 -13.95 5.40 7.09
N ILE A 204 -14.11 4.65 8.18
CA ILE A 204 -13.48 3.31 8.34
C ILE A 204 -13.84 2.29 7.24
N THR A 205 -15.03 2.39 6.65
CA THR A 205 -15.46 1.49 5.57
C THR A 205 -14.58 1.71 4.35
N ALA A 206 -14.42 2.95 3.91
CA ALA A 206 -13.64 3.22 2.72
C ALA A 206 -12.12 3.03 2.93
N TYR A 207 -11.62 3.03 4.17
CA TYR A 207 -10.28 2.48 4.46
C TYR A 207 -10.19 0.97 4.15
N VAL A 208 -11.21 0.18 4.54
CA VAL A 208 -11.26 -1.25 4.22
C VAL A 208 -11.50 -1.48 2.73
N ASP A 209 -12.26 -0.63 2.04
CA ASP A 209 -12.42 -0.67 0.58
C ASP A 209 -11.06 -0.59 -0.12
N ARG A 210 -10.17 0.30 0.34
CA ARG A 210 -8.80 0.41 -0.20
C ARG A 210 -7.94 -0.83 0.06
N LEU A 211 -8.13 -1.49 1.20
CA LEU A 211 -7.49 -2.78 1.48
C LEU A 211 -8.03 -3.89 0.56
N ALA A 212 -9.33 -3.90 0.29
CA ALA A 212 -9.94 -4.82 -0.67
C ALA A 212 -9.40 -4.60 -2.10
N GLU A 213 -9.32 -3.35 -2.56
CA GLU A 213 -8.67 -3.01 -3.83
C GLU A 213 -7.21 -3.47 -3.88
N TRP A 214 -6.46 -3.24 -2.81
CA TRP A 214 -5.07 -3.70 -2.70
C TRP A 214 -4.97 -5.23 -2.83
N SER A 215 -5.87 -5.99 -2.20
CA SER A 215 -5.92 -7.45 -2.37
C SER A 215 -6.27 -7.89 -3.80
N MET A 216 -7.15 -7.15 -4.49
CA MET A 216 -7.48 -7.41 -5.90
C MET A 216 -6.26 -7.19 -6.82
N ARG A 217 -5.44 -6.17 -6.53
CA ARG A 217 -4.18 -5.94 -7.26
C ARG A 217 -3.18 -7.07 -7.04
N HIS A 218 -3.13 -7.64 -5.84
CA HIS A 218 -2.33 -8.85 -5.56
C HIS A 218 -2.85 -10.07 -6.32
N LEU A 219 -4.16 -10.26 -6.46
CA LEU A 219 -4.70 -11.33 -7.32
C LEU A 219 -4.28 -11.18 -8.79
N TYR A 220 -4.30 -9.95 -9.32
CA TYR A 220 -3.82 -9.69 -10.66
C TYR A 220 -2.31 -9.90 -10.77
N LEU A 221 -1.54 -9.50 -9.76
CA LEU A 221 -0.10 -9.73 -9.68
C LEU A 221 0.21 -11.24 -9.75
N ASP A 222 -0.50 -12.05 -8.99
CA ASP A 222 -0.30 -13.51 -8.97
C ASP A 222 -0.75 -14.16 -10.29
N ALA A 223 -1.79 -13.63 -10.94
CA ALA A 223 -2.31 -14.17 -12.20
C ALA A 223 -1.46 -13.78 -13.43
N GLU A 224 -0.96 -12.54 -13.48
CA GLU A 224 -0.36 -11.95 -14.67
C GLU A 224 1.11 -11.55 -14.49
N GLY A 225 1.66 -11.66 -13.27
CA GLY A 225 3.04 -11.28 -12.95
C GLY A 225 3.31 -9.78 -13.02
N LEU A 226 2.26 -8.95 -13.01
CA LEU A 226 2.34 -7.50 -13.17
C LEU A 226 1.50 -6.79 -12.11
N TRP A 227 2.01 -5.70 -11.55
CA TRP A 227 1.19 -4.82 -10.72
C TRP A 227 0.30 -3.91 -11.59
N PRO A 228 -1.02 -3.95 -11.42
CA PRO A 228 -1.91 -3.17 -12.28
C PRO A 228 -2.01 -1.72 -11.81
N GLY A 229 -1.99 -0.79 -12.77
CA GLY A 229 -2.23 0.64 -12.57
C GLY A 229 -1.10 1.43 -11.89
N PRO A 230 -1.35 2.73 -11.60
CA PRO A 230 -0.38 3.60 -10.94
C PRO A 230 0.04 3.08 -9.57
N GLN A 231 1.29 3.36 -9.21
CA GLN A 231 1.94 2.81 -8.03
C GLN A 231 3.02 3.77 -7.51
N GLU A 232 3.24 3.83 -6.19
CA GLU A 232 4.29 4.64 -5.56
C GLU A 232 5.63 3.89 -5.53
N GLY A 233 6.73 4.60 -5.78
CA GLY A 233 8.07 4.02 -5.81
C GLY A 233 9.14 5.08 -6.01
N ASP A 234 9.44 5.83 -4.95
CA ASP A 234 10.25 7.05 -5.05
C ASP A 234 11.76 6.79 -5.16
N HIS A 235 12.23 5.64 -4.69
CA HIS A 235 13.65 5.31 -4.69
C HIS A 235 14.08 4.56 -5.95
N ILE A 236 15.21 4.95 -6.58
CA ILE A 236 15.75 4.31 -7.80
C ILE A 236 15.96 2.81 -7.58
N TYR A 237 16.60 2.43 -6.47
CA TYR A 237 16.80 1.02 -6.09
C TYR A 237 15.47 0.22 -6.07
N TYR A 238 14.41 0.77 -5.48
CA TYR A 238 13.10 0.11 -5.48
C TYR A 238 12.57 -0.07 -6.91
N ARG A 239 12.59 0.99 -7.73
CA ARG A 239 12.05 0.92 -9.10
C ARG A 239 12.77 -0.11 -9.97
N LEU A 240 14.09 -0.13 -9.93
CA LEU A 240 14.88 -1.07 -10.73
C LEU A 240 14.69 -2.54 -10.29
N ARG A 241 14.33 -2.78 -9.02
CA ARG A 241 14.21 -4.14 -8.46
C ARG A 241 12.77 -4.65 -8.47
N HIS A 242 11.79 -3.78 -8.22
CA HIS A 242 10.40 -4.16 -7.99
C HIS A 242 9.43 -3.71 -9.08
N THR A 243 9.80 -2.76 -9.95
CA THR A 243 8.91 -2.30 -11.02
C THR A 243 9.18 -3.08 -12.30
N HIS A 244 8.21 -3.90 -12.71
CA HIS A 244 8.33 -4.63 -13.96
C HIS A 244 8.29 -3.65 -15.16
N PRO A 245 9.07 -3.86 -16.25
CA PRO A 245 9.13 -2.97 -17.42
C PRO A 245 7.77 -2.55 -18.01
N ARG A 246 6.78 -3.45 -17.92
CA ARG A 246 5.39 -3.26 -18.40
C ARG A 246 4.44 -2.62 -17.39
N GLU A 247 4.82 -2.45 -16.13
CA GLU A 247 4.00 -1.76 -15.12
C GLU A 247 3.99 -0.25 -15.37
N CYS A 248 3.01 0.47 -14.84
CA CYS A 248 2.99 1.92 -14.88
C CYS A 248 4.23 2.52 -14.19
N CYS A 249 4.74 3.62 -14.74
CA CYS A 249 5.90 4.30 -14.19
C CYS A 249 5.62 4.90 -12.79
N THR A 250 6.39 4.47 -11.80
CA THR A 250 6.19 4.87 -10.39
C THR A 250 6.76 6.25 -10.06
N ARG A 251 7.72 6.76 -10.86
CA ARG A 251 8.37 8.07 -10.67
C ARG A 251 7.48 9.21 -11.16
N CYS A 252 6.84 9.02 -12.31
CA CYS A 252 6.05 10.06 -12.98
C CYS A 252 4.55 9.93 -12.74
N TRP A 253 4.11 8.84 -12.10
CA TRP A 253 2.70 8.53 -11.84
C TRP A 253 1.82 8.51 -13.10
N GLN A 254 2.46 8.30 -14.26
CA GLN A 254 1.78 8.20 -15.55
C GLN A 254 1.37 6.75 -15.80
N LEU A 255 0.31 6.58 -16.60
CA LEU A 255 -0.11 5.26 -17.08
C LEU A 255 0.88 4.65 -18.08
N GLU A 256 1.87 5.42 -18.54
CA GLU A 256 2.92 4.95 -19.43
C GLU A 256 3.77 3.83 -18.79
N PRO A 257 4.12 2.77 -19.54
CA PRO A 257 4.99 1.72 -19.06
C PRO A 257 6.35 2.23 -18.55
N TYR A 258 6.82 1.66 -17.45
CA TYR A 258 8.09 2.03 -16.81
C TYR A 258 9.27 2.02 -17.78
N GLN A 259 9.34 1.01 -18.66
CA GLN A 259 10.40 0.87 -19.66
C GLN A 259 10.46 2.04 -20.67
N SER A 260 9.30 2.60 -21.00
CA SER A 260 9.19 3.70 -21.97
C SER A 260 9.37 5.07 -21.29
N CYS A 261 9.21 5.14 -19.97
CA CYS A 261 9.22 6.38 -19.22
C CYS A 261 10.56 6.63 -18.49
N CYS A 262 10.84 5.89 -17.42
CA CYS A 262 11.95 6.20 -16.50
C CYS A 262 13.01 5.12 -16.37
N GLN A 263 12.80 3.91 -16.90
CA GLN A 263 13.73 2.80 -16.67
C GLN A 263 15.15 3.10 -17.19
N ALA A 264 15.28 3.62 -18.42
CA ALA A 264 16.59 3.95 -18.98
C ALA A 264 17.31 5.05 -18.19
N LEU A 265 16.54 6.00 -17.65
CA LEU A 265 17.07 7.06 -16.80
C LEU A 265 17.54 6.48 -15.45
N ASP A 266 16.72 5.68 -14.79
CA ASP A 266 17.06 5.03 -13.52
C ASP A 266 18.28 4.11 -13.68
N GLN A 267 18.39 3.35 -14.77
CA GLN A 267 19.56 2.51 -15.06
C GLN A 267 20.85 3.32 -15.22
N LYS A 268 20.75 4.54 -15.77
CA LYS A 268 21.89 5.45 -15.95
C LYS A 268 22.24 6.18 -14.64
N GLU A 269 21.24 6.52 -13.84
CA GLU A 269 21.39 7.24 -12.57
C GLU A 269 21.74 6.31 -11.41
N SER A 270 21.55 5.00 -11.56
CA SER A 270 21.84 4.05 -10.48
C SER A 270 23.32 4.01 -10.12
N ALA A 271 23.60 4.13 -8.82
CA ALA A 271 24.94 4.18 -8.26
C ALA A 271 25.26 2.94 -7.41
N ALA A 272 26.56 2.73 -7.14
CA ALA A 272 27.07 1.60 -6.36
C ALA A 272 26.67 1.63 -4.86
N GLY A 273 25.86 2.59 -4.42
CA GLY A 273 25.37 2.72 -3.03
C GLY A 273 23.84 2.83 -2.90
N ASP A 274 23.07 2.73 -3.99
CA ASP A 274 21.61 2.95 -3.93
C ASP A 274 20.92 1.96 -2.99
N ARG A 275 21.49 0.75 -2.82
CA ARG A 275 20.97 -0.26 -1.90
C ARG A 275 21.17 0.16 -0.45
N GLU A 276 22.38 0.58 -0.10
CA GLU A 276 22.74 1.03 1.25
C GLU A 276 21.95 2.29 1.62
N ASP A 277 21.80 3.23 0.69
CA ASP A 277 20.96 4.42 0.85
C ASP A 277 19.48 4.05 1.08
N PHE A 278 18.97 3.07 0.32
CA PHE A 278 17.62 2.56 0.52
C PHE A 278 17.45 1.94 1.92
N ILE A 279 18.38 1.09 2.35
CA ILE A 279 18.33 0.45 3.67
C ILE A 279 18.41 1.50 4.79
N ALA A 280 19.28 2.50 4.64
CA ALA A 280 19.38 3.59 5.60
C ALA A 280 18.08 4.41 5.70
N LEU A 281 17.40 4.62 4.57
CA LEU A 281 16.16 5.39 4.52
C LEU A 281 14.93 4.59 5.02
N TYR A 282 14.82 3.32 4.66
CA TYR A 282 13.61 2.51 4.88
C TYR A 282 13.76 1.44 5.97
N GLY A 283 14.98 1.23 6.48
CA GLY A 283 15.27 0.32 7.58
C GLY A 283 15.37 -1.16 7.22
N SER A 284 15.22 -1.53 5.94
CA SER A 284 15.44 -2.90 5.45
C SER A 284 15.69 -2.92 3.94
N ASP A 285 16.22 -4.04 3.43
CA ASP A 285 16.28 -4.28 1.98
C ASP A 285 14.87 -4.48 1.40
N VAL A 286 14.72 -4.25 0.09
CA VAL A 286 13.51 -4.56 -0.67
C VAL A 286 13.12 -6.05 -0.58
N ALA A 287 14.10 -6.94 -0.49
CA ALA A 287 13.91 -8.38 -0.37
C ALA A 287 13.60 -8.88 1.05
N GLU A 288 13.81 -8.04 2.06
CA GLU A 288 13.76 -8.46 3.47
C GLU A 288 12.46 -8.08 4.18
N GLN A 289 11.60 -7.26 3.55
CA GLN A 289 10.39 -6.83 4.22
C GLN A 289 9.44 -7.98 4.49
N ARG A 290 8.93 -8.02 5.71
CA ARG A 290 7.98 -9.05 6.15
C ARG A 290 7.26 -8.61 7.42
N PRO A 291 6.01 -9.05 7.64
CA PRO A 291 5.37 -8.92 8.93
C PRO A 291 6.23 -9.52 10.04
N HIS A 292 6.25 -8.84 11.19
CA HIS A 292 7.02 -9.30 12.34
C HIS A 292 6.61 -10.73 12.72
N SER A 293 7.58 -11.59 13.06
CA SER A 293 7.35 -13.04 13.26
C SER A 293 6.29 -13.38 14.32
N ARG A 294 6.10 -12.52 15.32
CA ARG A 294 5.01 -12.64 16.32
C ARG A 294 3.62 -12.50 15.70
N LEU A 295 3.46 -11.61 14.72
CA LEU A 295 2.20 -11.44 13.99
C LEU A 295 1.92 -12.68 13.14
N LEU A 296 2.93 -13.17 12.41
CA LEU A 296 2.82 -14.38 11.59
C LEU A 296 2.39 -15.61 12.42
N ARG A 297 3.08 -15.90 13.53
CA ARG A 297 2.72 -17.01 14.42
C ARG A 297 1.34 -16.86 15.05
N TRP A 298 0.90 -15.62 15.31
CA TRP A 298 -0.44 -15.38 15.80
C TRP A 298 -1.48 -15.63 14.71
N MET A 299 -1.23 -15.17 13.48
CA MET A 299 -2.11 -15.42 12.33
C MET A 299 -2.28 -16.91 12.04
N GLU A 300 -1.22 -17.72 12.10
CA GLU A 300 -1.30 -19.18 11.91
C GLU A 300 -2.37 -19.84 12.80
N ARG A 301 -2.63 -19.29 13.99
CA ARG A 301 -3.56 -19.86 14.96
C ARG A 301 -4.85 -19.07 15.07
N MET A 302 -4.81 -17.76 14.82
CA MET A 302 -5.89 -16.79 15.06
C MET A 302 -6.64 -17.02 16.38
N ARG A 303 -5.90 -17.44 17.41
CA ARG A 303 -6.42 -17.80 18.74
C ARG A 303 -5.85 -16.87 19.80
N GLY A 304 -6.70 -16.52 20.76
CA GLY A 304 -6.34 -15.62 21.86
C GLY A 304 -6.20 -14.17 21.44
N ALA A 305 -5.59 -13.37 22.31
CA ALA A 305 -5.34 -11.96 22.05
C ALA A 305 -4.22 -11.76 21.01
N PRO A 306 -4.31 -10.72 20.18
CA PRO A 306 -3.22 -10.31 19.30
C PRO A 306 -1.92 -10.02 20.08
N PRO A 307 -0.75 -10.18 19.45
CA PRO A 307 0.51 -9.77 20.04
C PRO A 307 0.54 -8.26 20.29
N SER A 308 1.32 -7.83 21.29
CA SER A 308 1.33 -6.40 21.65
C SER A 308 1.77 -5.50 20.49
N MET A 309 1.02 -4.41 20.26
CA MET A 309 1.34 -3.37 19.28
C MET A 309 2.75 -2.80 19.48
N SER A 310 3.17 -2.60 20.72
CA SER A 310 4.50 -2.07 21.05
C SER A 310 5.67 -2.97 20.62
N ARG A 311 5.38 -4.20 20.18
CA ARG A 311 6.38 -5.15 19.67
C ARG A 311 6.35 -5.30 18.16
N ILE A 312 5.34 -4.77 17.48
CA ILE A 312 5.08 -5.05 16.05
C ILE A 312 4.93 -3.76 15.26
N HIS A 313 4.17 -2.81 15.78
CA HIS A 313 3.94 -1.53 15.13
C HIS A 313 5.26 -0.75 15.03
N PRO A 314 5.69 -0.33 13.83
CA PRO A 314 7.03 0.21 13.59
C PRO A 314 7.35 1.42 14.48
N SER A 315 6.48 2.43 14.49
CA SER A 315 6.69 3.66 15.28
C SER A 315 6.69 3.41 16.79
N LEU A 316 5.73 2.63 17.30
CA LEU A 316 5.64 2.29 18.73
C LEU A 316 6.85 1.46 19.20
N ARG A 317 7.38 0.59 18.33
CA ARG A 317 8.59 -0.20 18.63
C ARG A 317 9.80 0.70 18.75
N ALA A 318 10.02 1.60 17.79
CA ALA A 318 11.12 2.56 17.82
C ALA A 318 11.09 3.45 19.08
N THR A 319 9.91 3.97 19.47
CA THR A 319 9.79 4.75 20.70
C THR A 319 10.12 3.93 21.96
N ARG A 320 9.71 2.66 22.00
CA ARG A 320 10.03 1.77 23.13
C ARG A 320 11.52 1.46 23.20
N GLU A 321 12.17 1.20 22.07
CA GLU A 321 13.60 0.92 22.01
C GLU A 321 14.42 2.12 22.51
N LEU A 322 14.03 3.34 22.13
CA LEU A 322 14.62 4.58 22.66
C LEU A 322 14.40 4.73 24.17
N ALA A 323 13.20 4.40 24.68
CA ALA A 323 12.89 4.52 26.10
C ALA A 323 13.54 3.43 26.99
N CYS A 324 13.96 2.31 26.41
CA CYS A 324 14.64 1.23 27.12
C CYS A 324 16.16 1.23 26.90
N GLY A 325 16.68 2.09 26.01
CA GLY A 325 18.09 2.19 25.63
C GLY A 325 18.81 3.40 26.21
N SER A 326 18.33 3.95 27.34
CA SER A 326 18.95 5.10 28.03
C SER A 326 19.59 4.73 29.38
N ASP A 327 19.79 3.44 29.65
CA ASP A 327 20.51 2.95 30.83
C ASP A 327 21.85 2.31 30.42
N ASP A 328 22.69 3.06 29.70
CA ASP A 328 24.13 2.77 29.56
C ASP A 328 24.96 3.81 30.32
#